data_AF-A0A820ZN87-F1
#
_entry.id   AF-A0A820ZN87-F1
#
_cell.length_a   1.000
_cell.length_b   1.000
_cell.length_c   1.000
_cell.angle_alpha   90.00
_cell.angle_beta   90.00
_cell.angle_gamma   90.00
#
_symmetry.space_group_name_H-M   'P 1'
#
loop_
_entity.id
_entity.type
_entity.pdbx_description
1 polymer ?
#
loop_
_entity_poly.entity_id
_entity_poly.type
_entity_poly.pdbx_seq_one_letter_code
_entity_poly.pdbx_strand_id
1 'polypeptide(L)'
;DTLTLIPQYNQHNEDVYVKSINGIPYELKTKSKEKFQKSVILWGGISYQGLFPKKSPIFIDEWLKLIRLEGDDRHKKMYFIGDRYAQFIPDTVAEKGAEELGDLQNFLFQDDQDRKQRMQVALDDAKRIFINRIEPIDCAAKPADVWLIKSVWGSLKEKLRGREYTQIEQLKTDIKKEQNKFSISLCQRMIDKMPARLKLVIDQGGNQIRKD
;
A
#
# COMPACT_ATOMS: atom_id res chain seq x y z
N ASP A 1 19.78 -27.13 -15.39
CA ASP A 1 18.31 -27.01 -15.38
C ASP A 1 17.87 -25.72 -14.72
N THR A 2 17.49 -24.75 -15.54
CA THR A 2 17.05 -23.43 -15.11
C THR A 2 15.58 -23.54 -14.68
N LEU A 3 15.30 -23.30 -13.40
CA LEU A 3 13.93 -23.30 -12.86
C LEU A 3 13.21 -22.02 -13.29
N THR A 4 12.26 -22.14 -14.21
CA THR A 4 11.36 -21.05 -14.62
C THR A 4 10.14 -20.99 -13.71
N LEU A 5 9.75 -19.79 -13.29
CA LEU A 5 8.82 -19.54 -12.20
C LEU A 5 7.66 -18.65 -12.66
N ILE A 6 6.55 -19.27 -13.08
CA ILE A 6 5.44 -18.54 -13.73
C ILE A 6 4.53 -17.88 -12.68
N PRO A 7 4.29 -16.55 -12.77
CA PRO A 7 3.41 -15.86 -11.85
C PRO A 7 1.91 -16.06 -12.15
N GLN A 8 1.08 -16.17 -11.12
CA GLN A 8 -0.40 -16.19 -11.21
C GLN A 8 -1.07 -15.28 -10.17
N TYR A 9 -2.35 -14.95 -10.40
CA TYR A 9 -3.13 -14.01 -9.57
C TYR A 9 -4.25 -14.71 -8.79
N ASN A 10 -4.38 -14.38 -7.50
CA ASN A 10 -5.54 -14.77 -6.70
C ASN A 10 -6.46 -13.57 -6.45
N GLN A 11 -7.68 -13.67 -6.97
CA GLN A 11 -8.70 -12.63 -6.88
C GLN A 11 -9.25 -12.39 -5.47
N HIS A 12 -9.06 -13.32 -4.52
CA HIS A 12 -9.58 -13.16 -3.16
C HIS A 12 -8.68 -12.34 -2.25
N ASN A 13 -7.36 -12.43 -2.42
CA ASN A 13 -6.40 -11.84 -1.49
C ASN A 13 -5.49 -10.79 -2.15
N GLU A 14 -5.67 -10.55 -3.46
CA GLU A 14 -4.86 -9.64 -4.27
C GLU A 14 -3.34 -9.93 -4.35
N ASP A 15 -2.93 -11.18 -4.09
CA ASP A 15 -1.54 -11.59 -4.14
C ASP A 15 -1.11 -12.11 -5.54
N VAL A 16 0.21 -12.10 -5.78
CA VAL A 16 0.87 -12.68 -6.96
C VAL A 16 1.73 -13.87 -6.54
N TYR A 17 1.50 -15.02 -7.17
CA TYR A 17 2.03 -16.33 -6.77
C TYR A 17 3.01 -16.86 -7.80
N VAL A 18 4.00 -17.66 -7.38
CA VAL A 18 4.95 -18.34 -8.27
C VAL A 18 4.92 -19.85 -8.00
N LYS A 19 4.92 -20.67 -9.06
CA LYS A 19 4.94 -22.15 -8.97
C LYS A 19 6.07 -22.73 -9.84
N SER A 20 6.87 -23.64 -9.30
CA SER A 20 7.65 -24.62 -10.07
C SER A 20 6.97 -25.98 -9.92
N ILE A 21 6.79 -26.72 -11.03
CA ILE A 21 6.00 -27.96 -11.02
C ILE A 21 6.80 -29.25 -11.09
N ASN A 22 8.05 -29.29 -11.58
CA ASN A 22 8.76 -30.57 -11.73
C ASN A 22 10.27 -30.43 -11.40
N GLY A 23 10.74 -31.14 -10.37
CA GLY A 23 12.17 -31.28 -10.08
C GLY A 23 12.63 -31.15 -8.62
N ILE A 24 11.74 -31.07 -7.63
CA ILE A 24 12.16 -30.89 -6.22
C ILE A 24 12.68 -32.23 -5.63
N PRO A 25 13.95 -32.29 -5.16
CA PRO A 25 14.52 -33.45 -4.44
C PRO A 25 13.65 -33.89 -3.27
N TYR A 26 13.61 -35.21 -3.00
CA TYR A 26 12.74 -35.78 -1.96
C TYR A 26 13.00 -35.19 -0.57
N GLU A 27 14.25 -34.86 -0.24
CA GLU A 27 14.61 -34.22 1.04
C GLU A 27 14.02 -32.82 1.24
N LEU A 28 13.66 -32.11 0.14
CA LEU A 28 13.00 -30.81 0.18
C LEU A 28 11.46 -30.93 0.19
N LYS A 29 10.91 -32.10 -0.17
CA LYS A 29 9.48 -32.40 -0.01
C LYS A 29 9.08 -32.64 1.45
N THR A 30 10.02 -33.10 2.27
CA THR A 30 9.82 -33.46 3.68
C THR A 30 10.15 -32.35 4.67
N LYS A 31 10.90 -31.31 4.24
CA LYS A 31 10.97 -30.06 5.00
C LYS A 31 9.58 -29.45 5.05
N SER A 32 9.16 -29.04 6.26
CA SER A 32 7.95 -28.26 6.51
C SER A 32 7.69 -27.33 5.33
N LYS A 33 6.56 -27.49 4.62
CA LYS A 33 6.13 -26.56 3.59
C LYS A 33 6.12 -25.17 4.23
N GLU A 34 7.18 -24.39 4.06
CA GLU A 34 7.15 -22.96 4.34
C GLU A 34 6.22 -22.35 3.28
N LYS A 35 4.93 -22.45 3.57
CA LYS A 35 3.83 -21.81 2.87
C LYS A 35 3.88 -20.31 3.17
N PHE A 36 4.92 -19.60 2.75
CA PHE A 36 4.83 -18.15 2.68
C PHE A 36 5.57 -17.67 1.44
N GLN A 37 4.80 -17.30 0.43
CA GLN A 37 5.30 -16.39 -0.58
C GLN A 37 5.69 -15.09 0.12
N LYS A 38 6.90 -14.62 -0.16
CA LYS A 38 7.39 -13.36 0.39
C LYS A 38 6.68 -12.22 -0.36
N SER A 39 5.63 -11.67 0.24
CA SER A 39 5.00 -10.44 -0.22
C SER A 39 5.64 -9.22 0.45
N VAL A 40 5.48 -8.06 -0.17
CA VAL A 40 5.86 -6.76 0.42
C VAL A 40 4.59 -5.99 0.77
N ILE A 41 4.57 -5.40 1.96
CA ILE A 41 3.51 -4.49 2.37
C ILE A 41 4.06 -3.07 2.22
N LEU A 42 3.31 -2.23 1.52
CA LEU A 42 3.68 -0.86 1.19
C LEU A 42 2.70 0.11 1.83
N TRP A 43 3.21 1.26 2.24
CA TRP A 43 2.41 2.44 2.55
C TRP A 43 2.82 3.60 1.64
N GLY A 44 1.83 4.37 1.21
CA GLY A 44 2.01 5.58 0.43
C GLY A 44 0.67 6.27 0.20
N GLY A 45 0.77 7.51 -0.27
CA GLY A 45 -0.34 8.39 -0.58
C GLY A 45 -0.14 9.09 -1.92
N ILE A 46 -1.17 9.83 -2.32
CA ILE A 46 -1.19 10.68 -3.51
C ILE A 46 -1.72 12.05 -3.08
N SER A 47 -1.09 13.11 -3.55
CA SER A 47 -1.52 14.48 -3.36
C SER A 47 -1.34 15.29 -4.65
N TYR A 48 -1.81 16.54 -4.63
CA TYR A 48 -1.64 17.45 -5.75
C TYR A 48 -0.17 17.80 -6.02
N GLN A 49 0.71 17.53 -5.05
CA GLN A 49 2.16 17.68 -5.16
C GLN A 49 2.88 16.43 -5.68
N GLY A 50 2.14 15.36 -6.00
CA GLY A 50 2.69 14.08 -6.49
C GLY A 50 2.39 12.90 -5.58
N LEU A 51 3.12 11.80 -5.77
CA LEU A 51 3.06 10.68 -4.84
C LEU A 51 3.80 11.01 -3.54
N PHE A 52 3.35 10.40 -2.45
CA PHE A 52 3.95 10.53 -1.13
C PHE A 52 4.25 9.15 -0.54
N PRO A 53 5.49 8.88 -0.07
CA PRO A 53 6.67 9.70 -0.28
C PRO A 53 7.10 9.77 -1.75
N LYS A 54 7.81 10.83 -2.13
CA LYS A 54 8.09 11.16 -3.54
C LYS A 54 8.95 10.12 -4.25
N LYS A 55 9.97 9.58 -3.56
CA LYS A 55 11.00 8.72 -4.18
C LYS A 55 10.77 7.22 -4.02
N SER A 56 10.05 6.84 -2.98
CA SER A 56 9.87 5.44 -2.58
C SER A 56 8.63 5.33 -1.70
N PRO A 57 7.82 4.26 -1.85
CA PRO A 57 6.83 3.97 -0.83
C PRO A 57 7.57 3.54 0.44
N ILE A 58 6.85 3.57 1.57
CA ILE A 58 7.38 3.03 2.81
C ILE A 58 7.15 1.53 2.80
N PHE A 59 8.22 0.75 2.88
CA PHE A 59 8.16 -0.70 3.00
C PHE A 59 7.93 -1.05 4.47
N ILE A 60 6.73 -1.54 4.79
CA ILE A 60 6.33 -1.80 6.18
C ILE A 60 7.18 -2.91 6.80
N ASP A 61 7.68 -3.87 6.01
CA ASP A 61 8.61 -4.89 6.53
C ASP A 61 9.96 -4.30 6.97
N GLU A 62 10.43 -3.22 6.32
CA GLU A 62 11.66 -2.53 6.69
C GLU A 62 11.43 -1.66 7.91
N TRP A 63 10.34 -0.88 7.92
CA TRP A 63 9.97 -0.05 9.06
C TRP A 63 9.79 -0.89 10.33
N LEU A 64 9.08 -2.01 10.24
CA LEU A 64 8.89 -2.91 11.36
C LEU A 64 10.27 -3.42 11.87
N LYS A 65 11.21 -3.78 10.99
CA LYS A 65 12.55 -4.26 11.38
C LYS A 65 13.35 -3.21 12.15
N LEU A 66 13.24 -1.94 11.78
CA LEU A 66 13.92 -0.84 12.46
C LEU A 66 13.45 -0.71 13.91
N ILE A 67 12.13 -0.69 14.13
CA ILE A 67 11.55 -0.58 15.48
C ILE A 67 11.91 -1.77 16.38
N ARG A 68 12.06 -2.95 15.79
CA ARG A 68 12.55 -4.12 16.54
C ARG A 68 13.99 -3.91 17.03
N LEU A 69 14.87 -3.35 16.19
CA LEU A 69 16.26 -3.07 16.56
C LEU A 69 16.34 -2.02 17.68
N GLU A 70 15.33 -1.15 17.79
CA GLU A 70 15.20 -0.14 18.85
C GLU A 70 14.66 -0.70 20.18
N GLY A 71 14.44 -2.02 20.29
CA GLY A 71 14.18 -2.71 21.55
C GLY A 71 12.72 -3.09 21.82
N ASP A 72 11.82 -2.95 20.85
CA ASP A 72 10.44 -3.41 21.00
C ASP A 72 10.27 -4.90 20.65
N ASP A 73 10.71 -5.76 21.58
CA ASP A 73 10.67 -7.22 21.45
C ASP A 73 9.31 -7.85 21.81
N ARG A 74 8.25 -7.03 22.01
CA ARG A 74 6.98 -7.50 22.59
C ARG A 74 6.26 -8.55 21.74
N HIS A 75 6.54 -8.68 20.43
CA HIS A 75 5.90 -9.67 19.55
C HIS A 75 6.88 -10.40 18.61
N LYS A 76 6.95 -11.74 18.75
CA LYS A 76 7.73 -12.63 17.86
C LYS A 76 7.25 -12.64 16.39
N LYS A 77 6.03 -12.16 16.11
CA LYS A 77 5.49 -11.97 14.75
C LYS A 77 5.16 -10.50 14.54
N MET A 78 5.79 -9.88 13.54
CA MET A 78 5.66 -8.46 13.25
C MET A 78 4.48 -8.25 12.31
N TYR A 79 3.31 -8.03 12.89
CA TYR A 79 2.12 -7.64 12.15
C TYR A 79 1.92 -6.13 12.24
N PHE A 80 1.48 -5.54 11.14
CA PHE A 80 1.10 -4.13 11.09
C PHE A 80 -0.32 -3.97 11.68
N ILE A 81 -0.42 -4.02 13.01
CA ILE A 81 -1.66 -3.89 13.80
C ILE A 81 -1.91 -2.43 14.21
N GLY A 82 -3.05 -2.13 14.84
CA GLY A 82 -3.44 -0.75 15.12
C GLY A 82 -2.49 0.02 16.03
N ASP A 83 -1.92 -0.60 17.06
CA ASP A 83 -0.91 0.08 17.90
C ASP A 83 0.35 0.45 17.10
N ARG A 84 0.75 -0.42 16.15
CA ARG A 84 1.86 -0.14 15.23
C ARG A 84 1.49 0.93 14.22
N TYR A 85 0.25 0.95 13.76
CA TYR A 85 -0.23 2.00 12.89
C TYR A 85 -0.25 3.36 13.63
N ALA A 86 -0.70 3.37 14.88
CA ALA A 86 -0.72 4.57 15.73
C ALA A 86 0.69 5.10 16.01
N GLN A 87 1.69 4.22 16.15
CA GLN A 87 3.10 4.63 16.20
C GLN A 87 3.62 5.12 14.83
N PHE A 88 3.28 4.42 13.76
CA PHE A 88 3.75 4.70 12.40
C PHE A 88 3.35 6.07 11.86
N ILE A 89 2.13 6.52 12.18
CA ILE A 89 1.61 7.79 11.68
C ILE A 89 2.43 9.00 12.19
N PRO A 90 2.62 9.25 13.50
CA PRO A 90 3.49 10.30 14.00
C PRO A 90 4.95 10.10 13.61
N ASP A 91 5.51 8.91 13.86
CA ASP A 91 6.96 8.69 13.83
C ASP A 91 7.53 8.59 12.42
N THR A 92 6.68 8.49 11.39
CA THR A 92 7.17 8.28 10.03
C THR A 92 6.35 9.04 9.01
N VAL A 93 5.03 8.94 9.06
CA VAL A 93 4.18 9.61 8.07
C VAL A 93 4.19 11.13 8.29
N ALA A 94 4.04 11.58 9.53
CA ALA A 94 4.00 13.01 9.85
C ALA A 94 5.35 13.68 9.62
N GLU A 95 6.43 13.07 10.11
CA GLU A 95 7.80 13.57 9.92
C GLU A 95 8.13 13.71 8.42
N LYS A 96 7.98 12.62 7.66
CA LYS A 96 8.21 12.64 6.21
C LYS A 96 7.26 13.58 5.48
N GLY A 97 6.03 13.70 5.96
CA GLY A 97 5.02 14.60 5.44
C GLY A 97 5.45 16.05 5.58
N ALA A 98 5.91 16.45 6.76
CA ALA A 98 6.44 17.79 7.03
C ALA A 98 7.64 18.11 6.13
N GLU A 99 8.54 17.14 5.92
CA GLU A 99 9.71 17.29 5.04
C GLU A 99 9.33 17.47 3.56
N GLU A 100 8.41 16.64 3.05
CA GLU A 100 8.19 16.53 1.61
C GLU A 100 6.98 17.31 1.10
N LEU A 101 5.96 17.52 1.94
CA LEU A 101 4.70 18.18 1.59
C LEU A 101 4.54 19.55 2.25
N GLY A 102 5.32 19.82 3.31
CA GLY A 102 5.23 21.03 4.12
C GLY A 102 4.15 20.91 5.19
N ASP A 103 3.42 22.00 5.45
CA ASP A 103 2.39 22.02 6.48
C ASP A 103 1.20 21.11 6.12
N LEU A 104 1.10 19.99 6.84
CA LEU A 104 0.10 18.94 6.68
C LEU A 104 -1.32 19.41 6.97
N GLN A 105 -1.50 20.54 7.66
CA GLN A 105 -2.83 21.12 7.88
C GLN A 105 -3.46 21.60 6.57
N ASN A 106 -2.68 21.87 5.53
CA ASN A 106 -3.19 22.26 4.21
C ASN A 106 -3.73 21.07 3.39
N PHE A 107 -3.68 19.85 3.93
CA PHE A 107 -4.08 18.64 3.23
C PHE A 107 -5.29 17.99 3.88
N LEU A 108 -6.18 17.46 3.02
CA LEU A 108 -7.22 16.54 3.45
C LEU A 108 -6.65 15.13 3.54
N PHE A 109 -6.65 14.54 4.74
CA PHE A 109 -6.18 13.15 4.92
C PHE A 109 -7.34 12.16 4.76
N GLN A 110 -7.14 11.17 3.89
CA GLN A 110 -8.13 10.16 3.55
C GLN A 110 -7.48 8.77 3.59
N ASP A 111 -8.07 7.85 4.36
CA ASP A 111 -7.60 6.48 4.53
C ASP A 111 -8.75 5.46 4.35
N ASP A 112 -8.47 4.17 4.55
CA ASP A 112 -9.44 3.09 4.34
C ASP A 112 -10.09 2.58 5.63
N GLN A 113 -11.21 1.86 5.52
CA GLN A 113 -11.91 1.33 6.69
C GLN A 113 -11.21 0.12 7.35
N ASP A 114 -9.90 -0.07 7.13
CA ASP A 114 -9.18 -1.16 7.77
C ASP A 114 -9.20 -1.01 9.29
N ARG A 115 -9.53 -2.11 10.00
CA ARG A 115 -9.67 -2.19 11.45
C ARG A 115 -8.50 -1.54 12.20
N LYS A 116 -7.26 -1.69 11.72
CA LYS A 116 -6.08 -1.11 12.40
C LYS A 116 -6.11 0.42 12.44
N GLN A 117 -6.71 1.04 11.42
CA GLN A 117 -6.89 2.50 11.29
C GLN A 117 -8.15 3.00 12.00
N ARG A 118 -8.92 2.09 12.62
CA ARG A 118 -10.16 2.38 13.33
C ARG A 118 -10.06 2.13 14.83
N MET A 119 -8.87 1.74 15.30
CA MET A 119 -8.59 1.72 16.74
C MET A 119 -8.53 3.16 17.26
N GLN A 120 -9.08 3.41 18.45
CA GLN A 120 -9.17 4.75 19.03
C GLN A 120 -7.80 5.46 19.06
N VAL A 121 -6.75 4.75 19.49
CA VAL A 121 -5.38 5.26 19.52
C VAL A 121 -4.88 5.74 18.14
N ALA A 122 -5.17 4.98 17.08
CA ALA A 122 -4.80 5.36 15.72
C ALA A 122 -5.61 6.56 15.20
N LEU A 123 -6.89 6.65 15.56
CA LEU A 123 -7.75 7.77 15.21
C LEU A 123 -7.30 9.05 15.90
N ASP A 124 -6.97 8.99 17.19
CA ASP A 124 -6.53 10.13 17.99
C ASP A 124 -5.22 10.72 17.44
N ASP A 125 -4.24 9.87 17.14
CA ASP A 125 -2.98 10.32 16.52
C ASP A 125 -3.19 10.87 15.11
N ALA A 126 -3.99 10.21 14.28
CA ALA A 126 -4.28 10.69 12.94
C ALA A 126 -5.00 12.04 12.95
N LYS A 127 -5.95 12.26 13.86
CA LYS A 127 -6.67 13.55 14.01
C LYS A 127 -5.75 14.67 14.51
N ARG A 128 -4.82 14.36 15.41
CA ARG A 128 -3.83 15.32 15.91
C ARG A 128 -2.88 15.80 14.83
N ILE A 129 -2.47 14.90 13.93
CA ILE A 129 -1.50 15.19 12.86
C ILE A 129 -2.17 15.79 11.63
N PHE A 130 -3.31 15.22 11.24
CA PHE A 130 -4.09 15.65 10.09
C PHE A 130 -5.40 16.26 10.58
N ILE A 131 -5.35 17.54 10.96
CA ILE A 131 -6.52 18.28 11.45
C ILE A 131 -7.70 18.16 10.47
N ASN A 132 -7.39 18.20 9.17
CA ASN A 132 -8.35 18.06 8.08
C ASN A 132 -8.49 16.59 7.62
N ARG A 133 -8.66 15.65 8.55
CA ARG A 133 -8.92 14.25 8.22
C ARG A 133 -10.40 14.04 7.89
N ILE A 134 -10.68 13.32 6.81
CA ILE A 134 -12.04 12.89 6.47
C ILE A 134 -12.50 11.84 7.48
N GLU A 135 -13.67 12.04 8.07
CA GLU A 135 -14.20 11.09 9.06
C GLU A 135 -14.51 9.74 8.38
N PRO A 136 -14.28 8.61 9.05
CA PRO A 136 -14.47 7.30 8.45
C PRO A 136 -15.87 7.04 7.88
N ILE A 137 -16.88 7.68 8.46
CA ILE A 137 -18.29 7.58 8.06
C ILE A 137 -18.55 8.24 6.70
N ASP A 138 -17.75 9.25 6.33
CA ASP A 138 -17.84 9.97 5.07
C ASP A 138 -17.04 9.27 3.95
N CYS A 139 -16.19 8.31 4.32
CA CYS A 139 -15.47 7.46 3.39
C CYS A 139 -16.35 6.29 2.92
N ALA A 140 -16.47 6.11 1.61
CA ALA A 140 -17.13 4.93 1.05
C ALA A 140 -16.47 3.61 1.51
N ALA A 141 -17.28 2.60 1.83
CA ALA A 141 -16.80 1.34 2.42
C ALA A 141 -16.11 0.39 1.41
N LYS A 142 -16.45 0.47 0.12
CA LYS A 142 -15.87 -0.36 -0.96
C LYS A 142 -15.48 0.47 -2.19
N PRO A 143 -14.38 1.22 -2.13
CA PRO A 143 -14.24 2.42 -2.95
C PRO A 143 -13.06 2.36 -3.92
N ALA A 144 -12.77 1.17 -4.47
CA ALA A 144 -11.67 1.01 -5.43
C ALA A 144 -11.71 2.07 -6.56
N ASP A 145 -12.91 2.52 -6.94
CA ASP A 145 -13.10 3.49 -8.02
C ASP A 145 -12.87 4.95 -7.60
N VAL A 146 -13.10 5.29 -6.33
CA VAL A 146 -12.99 6.67 -5.81
C VAL A 146 -11.72 6.88 -4.98
N TRP A 147 -11.03 5.83 -4.54
CA TRP A 147 -9.73 5.97 -3.90
C TRP A 147 -8.61 6.00 -4.94
N LEU A 148 -8.12 7.21 -5.24
CA LEU A 148 -7.06 7.43 -6.21
C LEU A 148 -5.81 6.58 -5.96
N ILE A 149 -5.47 6.36 -4.68
CA ILE A 149 -4.31 5.56 -4.32
C ILE A 149 -4.44 4.10 -4.80
N LYS A 150 -5.66 3.55 -4.88
CA LYS A 150 -5.91 2.23 -5.48
C LYS A 150 -5.63 2.22 -6.97
N SER A 151 -5.90 3.33 -7.68
CA SER A 151 -5.52 3.48 -9.10
C SER A 151 -3.99 3.52 -9.27
N VAL A 152 -3.26 4.18 -8.35
CA VAL A 152 -1.78 4.18 -8.34
C VAL A 152 -1.26 2.76 -8.14
N TRP A 153 -1.74 2.06 -7.11
CA TRP A 153 -1.36 0.67 -6.83
C TRP A 153 -1.73 -0.29 -7.96
N GLY A 154 -2.90 -0.12 -8.57
CA GLY A 154 -3.30 -0.90 -9.75
C GLY A 154 -2.34 -0.69 -10.92
N SER A 155 -1.96 0.57 -11.20
CA SER A 155 -0.98 0.86 -12.25
C SER A 155 0.41 0.29 -11.94
N LEU A 156 0.89 0.37 -10.70
CA LEU A 156 2.16 -0.27 -10.31
C LEU A 156 2.09 -1.79 -10.51
N LYS A 157 1.03 -2.44 -10.02
CA LYS A 157 0.82 -3.89 -10.18
C LYS A 157 0.85 -4.28 -11.66
N GLU A 158 0.15 -3.55 -12.52
CA GLU A 158 0.13 -3.81 -13.97
C GLU A 158 1.51 -3.65 -14.63
N LYS A 159 2.32 -2.67 -14.21
CA LYS A 159 3.68 -2.48 -14.75
C LYS A 159 4.69 -3.55 -14.32
N LEU A 160 4.44 -4.16 -13.16
CA LEU A 160 5.25 -5.25 -12.62
C LEU A 160 4.73 -6.62 -13.06
N ARG A 161 3.52 -6.69 -13.64
CA ARG A 161 2.90 -7.94 -14.08
C ARG A 161 3.75 -8.63 -15.13
N GLY A 162 3.94 -9.95 -14.96
CA GLY A 162 4.73 -10.78 -15.86
C GLY A 162 6.24 -10.72 -15.63
N ARG A 163 6.73 -9.92 -14.67
CA ARG A 163 8.13 -9.96 -14.23
C ARG A 163 8.32 -11.08 -13.20
N GLU A 164 9.46 -11.76 -13.26
CA GLU A 164 9.86 -12.76 -12.28
C GLU A 164 10.88 -12.16 -11.30
N TYR A 165 10.69 -12.42 -10.00
CA TYR A 165 11.55 -11.93 -8.94
C TYR A 165 12.08 -13.11 -8.11
N THR A 166 13.40 -13.26 -8.07
CA THR A 166 14.07 -14.28 -7.23
C THR A 166 14.49 -13.73 -5.87
N GLN A 167 14.50 -12.39 -5.72
CA GLN A 167 14.87 -11.68 -4.50
C GLN A 167 13.88 -10.55 -4.19
N ILE A 168 13.50 -10.41 -2.92
CA ILE A 168 12.56 -9.37 -2.48
C ILE A 168 13.11 -7.96 -2.74
N GLU A 169 14.43 -7.77 -2.63
CA GLU A 169 15.09 -6.49 -2.88
C GLU A 169 15.02 -6.07 -4.35
N GLN A 170 14.99 -7.03 -5.28
CA GLN A 170 14.76 -6.75 -6.69
C GLN A 170 13.32 -6.25 -6.91
N LEU A 171 12.33 -6.87 -6.25
CA LEU A 171 10.94 -6.41 -6.29
C LEU A 171 10.81 -4.98 -5.74
N LYS A 172 11.40 -4.70 -4.56
CA LYS A 172 11.39 -3.35 -3.96
C LYS A 172 12.05 -2.32 -4.87
N THR A 173 13.17 -2.68 -5.49
CA THR A 173 13.89 -1.82 -6.45
C THR A 173 13.01 -1.47 -7.64
N ASP A 174 12.32 -2.46 -8.21
CA ASP A 174 11.43 -2.24 -9.35
C ASP A 174 10.17 -1.45 -8.98
N ILE A 175 9.61 -1.67 -7.79
CA ILE A 175 8.52 -0.83 -7.25
C ILE A 175 8.97 0.64 -7.19
N LYS A 176 10.15 0.92 -6.62
CA LYS A 176 10.72 2.28 -6.56
C LYS A 176 10.88 2.87 -7.97
N LYS A 177 11.42 2.10 -8.92
CA LYS A 177 11.60 2.53 -10.31
C LYS A 177 10.28 2.88 -10.99
N GLU A 178 9.25 2.05 -10.85
CA GLU A 178 7.94 2.32 -11.47
C GLU A 178 7.20 3.46 -10.77
N GLN A 179 7.32 3.60 -9.45
CA GLN A 179 6.76 4.72 -8.70
C GLN A 179 7.35 6.06 -9.16
N ASN A 180 8.66 6.13 -9.39
CA ASN A 180 9.34 7.34 -9.84
C ASN A 180 8.92 7.81 -11.25
N LYS A 181 8.15 7.01 -12.00
CA LYS A 181 7.56 7.42 -13.29
C LYS A 181 6.26 8.20 -13.12
N PHE A 182 5.67 8.26 -11.93
CA PHE A 182 4.48 9.07 -11.67
C PHE A 182 4.87 10.54 -11.55
N SER A 183 4.67 11.29 -12.63
CA SER A 183 4.87 12.74 -12.61
C SER A 183 3.83 13.44 -11.74
N ILE A 184 4.20 14.61 -11.19
CA ILE A 184 3.27 15.50 -10.49
C ILE A 184 2.04 15.79 -11.34
N SER A 185 2.23 16.08 -12.64
CA SER A 185 1.13 16.35 -13.58
C SER A 185 0.15 15.19 -13.70
N LEU A 186 0.62 13.94 -13.59
CA LEU A 186 -0.25 12.77 -13.62
C LEU A 186 -1.08 12.69 -12.35
N CYS A 187 -0.47 12.91 -11.18
CA CYS A 187 -1.19 12.92 -9.91
C CYS A 187 -2.25 14.02 -9.86
N GLN A 188 -1.92 15.23 -10.35
CA GLN A 188 -2.87 16.34 -10.48
C GLN A 188 -4.07 15.95 -11.35
N ARG A 189 -3.83 15.44 -12.57
CA ARG A 189 -4.90 14.97 -13.46
C ARG A 189 -5.75 13.84 -12.85
N MET A 190 -5.17 13.00 -11.99
CA MET A 190 -5.93 11.97 -11.28
C MET A 190 -6.86 12.60 -10.24
N ILE A 191 -6.37 13.60 -9.50
CA ILE A 191 -7.14 14.35 -8.50
C ILE A 191 -8.23 15.20 -9.15
N ASP A 192 -7.94 15.89 -10.25
CA ASP A 192 -8.91 16.73 -10.96
C ASP A 192 -10.11 15.92 -11.49
N LYS A 193 -9.93 14.61 -11.70
CA LYS A 193 -11.00 13.70 -12.13
C LYS A 193 -11.88 13.20 -10.97
N MET A 194 -11.53 13.48 -9.72
CA MET A 194 -12.30 13.02 -8.56
C MET A 194 -13.75 13.49 -8.54
N PRO A 195 -14.06 14.79 -8.77
CA PRO A 195 -15.45 15.25 -8.80
C PRO A 195 -16.29 14.50 -9.84
N ALA A 196 -15.72 14.26 -11.03
CA ALA A 196 -16.40 13.51 -12.08
C ALA A 196 -16.62 12.04 -11.70
N ARG A 197 -15.64 11.39 -11.06
CA ARG A 197 -15.78 10.01 -10.56
C ARG A 197 -16.86 9.91 -9.48
N LEU A 198 -16.87 10.83 -8.51
CA LEU A 198 -17.88 10.88 -7.47
C LEU A 198 -19.27 11.09 -8.07
N LYS A 199 -19.40 11.98 -9.05
CA LYS A 199 -20.64 12.17 -9.80
C LYS A 199 -21.10 10.89 -10.48
N LEU A 200 -20.21 10.15 -11.14
CA LEU A 200 -20.57 8.86 -11.76
C LEU A 200 -21.06 7.84 -10.74
N VAL A 201 -20.44 7.75 -9.55
CA VAL A 201 -20.92 6.86 -8.47
C VAL A 201 -22.32 7.27 -8.02
N ILE A 202 -22.58 8.57 -7.86
CA ILE A 202 -23.91 9.09 -7.50
C ILE A 202 -24.93 8.76 -8.59
N ASP A 203 -24.60 9.03 -9.85
CA ASP A 203 -25.48 8.77 -11.01
C ASP A 203 -25.77 7.27 -11.17
N GLN A 204 -24.85 6.39 -10.73
CA GLN A 204 -25.02 4.94 -10.71
C GLN A 204 -25.65 4.40 -9.41
N GLY A 205 -26.13 5.25 -8.50
CA GLY A 205 -26.78 4.84 -7.25
C GLY A 205 -25.84 4.13 -6.27
N GLY A 206 -24.55 4.50 -6.26
CA GLY A 206 -23.54 3.89 -5.40
C GLY A 206 -22.87 2.63 -5.97
N ASN A 207 -23.21 2.23 -7.20
CA ASN A 207 -22.60 1.07 -7.85
C ASN A 207 -21.16 1.35 -8.34
N GLN A 208 -20.45 0.25 -8.63
CA GLN A 208 -19.08 0.29 -9.14
C GLN A 208 -19.01 0.93 -10.53
N ILE A 209 -18.06 1.84 -10.73
CA ILE A 209 -17.80 2.45 -12.05
C ILE A 209 -17.17 1.39 -12.95
N ARG A 210 -17.94 0.87 -13.90
CA ARG A 210 -17.42 -0.02 -14.94
C ARG A 210 -16.78 0.80 -16.06
N LYS A 211 -15.67 0.30 -16.60
CA LYS A 211 -15.18 0.76 -17.91
C LYS A 211 -15.99 0.02 -18.95
N ASP A 212 -16.70 0.76 -19.79
CA ASP A 212 -17.23 0.25 -21.05
C ASP A 212 -16.07 -0.11 -22.01
#